data_AF-A0A060QER0-F1
#
_entry.id   AF-A0A060QER0-F1
#
_cell.length_a   1.000
_cell.length_b   1.000
_cell.length_c   1.000
_cell.angle_alpha   90.00
_cell.angle_beta   90.00
_cell.angle_gamma   90.00
#
_symmetry.space_group_name_H-M   'P 1'
#
loop_
_entity.id
_entity.type
_entity.pdbx_description
1 polymer ?
#
loop_
_entity_poly.entity_id
_entity_poly.type
_entity_poly.pdbx_seq_one_letter_code
_entity_poly.pdbx_strand_id
1 'polypeptide(L)'
;MREITFTLPKPFPLLNHSIGQSRFALTGMRRKMARSVAMASAGQRPPEPFSRAHVLIERYSVGTPDNDGLQGGAKFLIDSLTTPRLLDQKKPNARRVVRNKRGLGFIIDDAPQYAEIEVIGVKCKRAEQRTVVTIREVVA
;
A
#
# COMPACT_ATOMS: atom_id res chain seq x y z
N MET A 1 -8.04 14.06 -15.30
CA MET A 1 -7.36 13.73 -14.04
C MET A 1 -8.00 12.47 -13.50
N ARG A 2 -7.26 11.36 -13.48
CA ARG A 2 -7.77 10.07 -12.99
C ARG A 2 -7.73 10.03 -11.45
N GLU A 3 -8.77 9.53 -10.81
CA GLU A 3 -8.86 9.35 -9.35
C GLU A 3 -9.49 7.99 -9.04
N ILE A 4 -8.94 7.29 -8.05
CA ILE A 4 -9.45 6.01 -7.56
C ILE A 4 -9.53 6.08 -6.03
N THR A 5 -10.69 5.72 -5.48
CA THR A 5 -10.89 5.61 -4.03
C THR A 5 -11.50 4.27 -3.67
N PHE A 6 -10.85 3.56 -2.76
CA PHE A 6 -11.39 2.31 -2.21
C PHE A 6 -11.21 2.26 -0.69
N THR A 7 -12.04 1.43 -0.05
CA THR A 7 -12.07 1.30 1.40
C THR A 7 -11.76 -0.13 1.82
N LEU A 8 -10.81 -0.29 2.73
CA LEU A 8 -10.60 -1.54 3.46
C LEU A 8 -11.47 -1.54 4.72
N PRO A 9 -12.19 -2.64 5.02
CA PRO A 9 -13.14 -2.69 6.14
C PRO A 9 -12.48 -2.69 7.52
N LYS A 10 -11.14 -2.68 7.58
CA LYS A 10 -10.37 -2.61 8.82
C LYS A 10 -9.22 -1.61 8.66
N PRO A 11 -8.82 -0.92 9.74
CA PRO A 11 -7.61 -0.14 9.74
C PRO A 11 -6.42 -1.05 9.47
N PHE A 12 -5.45 -0.58 8.69
CA PHE A 12 -4.22 -1.33 8.49
C PHE A 12 -3.47 -1.50 9.82
N PRO A 13 -2.71 -2.60 9.98
CA PRO A 13 -1.96 -2.86 11.21
C PRO A 13 -0.84 -1.83 11.37
N LEU A 14 -0.69 -1.29 12.59
CA LEU A 14 0.42 -0.42 12.94
C LEU A 14 1.76 -1.18 12.96
N LEU A 15 2.87 -0.45 12.93
CA LEU A 15 4.22 -1.02 12.85
C LEU A 15 4.50 -2.07 13.93
N ASN A 16 4.06 -1.84 15.17
CA ASN A 16 4.23 -2.73 16.31
C ASN A 16 3.65 -4.15 16.10
N HIS A 17 2.68 -4.33 15.20
CA HIS A 17 2.15 -5.65 14.84
C HIS A 17 3.09 -6.45 13.93
N SER A 18 4.08 -5.80 13.33
CA SER A 18 5.05 -6.41 12.42
C SER A 18 6.44 -6.55 13.02
N ILE A 19 6.80 -5.72 13.99
CA ILE A 19 8.09 -5.79 14.69
C ILE A 19 8.21 -7.16 15.40
N GLY A 20 9.39 -7.78 15.31
CA GLY A 20 9.69 -9.06 15.95
C GLY A 20 9.01 -10.28 15.32
N GLN A 21 8.18 -10.11 14.28
CA GLN A 21 7.51 -11.21 13.61
C GLN A 21 8.48 -12.01 12.72
N SER A 22 8.26 -13.32 12.65
CA SER A 22 9.05 -14.18 11.76
C SER A 22 8.84 -13.82 10.28
N ARG A 23 9.80 -14.17 9.42
CA ARG A 23 9.69 -13.94 7.97
C ARG A 23 8.42 -14.55 7.35
N PHE A 24 7.92 -15.66 7.90
CA PHE A 24 6.73 -16.34 7.42
C PHE A 24 5.46 -15.56 7.80
N ALA A 25 5.38 -15.08 9.04
CA ALA A 25 4.27 -14.25 9.51
C ALA A 25 4.21 -12.94 8.70
N LEU A 26 5.34 -12.25 8.51
CA LEU A 26 5.42 -11.04 7.68
C LEU A 26 5.00 -11.31 6.22
N THR A 27 5.36 -12.47 5.68
CA THR A 27 4.93 -12.89 4.34
C THR A 27 3.41 -13.10 4.27
N GLY A 28 2.82 -13.68 5.32
CA GLY A 28 1.38 -13.82 5.48
C GLY A 28 0.67 -12.47 5.53
N MET A 29 1.17 -11.52 6.33
CA MET A 29 0.62 -10.16 6.43
C MET A 29 0.63 -9.44 5.08
N ARG A 30 1.76 -9.48 4.34
CA ARG A 30 1.85 -8.91 2.98
C ARG A 30 0.85 -9.53 2.02
N ARG A 31 0.68 -10.85 2.04
CA ARG A 31 -0.31 -11.54 1.19
C ARG A 31 -1.74 -11.14 1.55
N LYS A 32 -2.05 -11.07 2.84
CA LYS A 32 -3.37 -10.66 3.33
C LYS A 32 -3.69 -9.24 2.91
N MET A 33 -2.75 -8.31 3.06
CA MET A 33 -2.93 -6.91 2.64
C MET A 33 -3.18 -6.80 1.14
N ALA A 34 -2.33 -7.41 0.31
CA ALA A 34 -2.51 -7.37 -1.15
C ALA A 34 -3.85 -7.95 -1.60
N ARG A 35 -4.32 -9.04 -0.97
CA ARG A 35 -5.65 -9.60 -1.23
C ARG A 35 -6.77 -8.65 -0.82
N SER A 36 -6.67 -8.02 0.36
CA SER A 36 -7.66 -7.04 0.81
C SER A 36 -7.75 -5.86 -0.15
N VAL A 37 -6.61 -5.33 -0.63
CA VAL A 37 -6.59 -4.26 -1.64
C VAL A 37 -7.24 -4.74 -2.93
N ALA A 38 -6.85 -5.91 -3.45
CA ALA A 38 -7.40 -6.45 -4.69
C ALA A 38 -8.94 -6.62 -4.64
N MET A 39 -9.48 -7.02 -3.49
CA MET A 39 -10.93 -7.14 -3.31
C MET A 39 -11.62 -5.78 -3.18
N ALA A 40 -11.04 -4.87 -2.40
CA ALA A 40 -11.63 -3.54 -2.19
C ALA A 40 -11.60 -2.66 -3.46
N SER A 41 -10.63 -2.90 -4.34
CA SER A 41 -10.43 -2.14 -5.58
C SER A 41 -10.86 -2.91 -6.85
N ALA A 42 -11.64 -3.98 -6.69
CA ALA A 42 -12.12 -4.76 -7.82
C ALA A 42 -12.89 -3.87 -8.82
N GLY A 43 -12.52 -3.94 -10.09
CA GLY A 43 -13.08 -3.09 -11.16
C GLY A 43 -12.56 -1.66 -11.20
N GLN A 44 -11.74 -1.23 -10.23
CA GLN A 44 -11.19 0.14 -10.16
C GLN A 44 -9.72 0.23 -10.57
N ARG A 45 -9.05 -0.91 -10.83
CA ARG A 45 -7.64 -0.92 -11.21
C ARG A 45 -7.44 -0.18 -12.54
N PRO A 46 -6.51 0.78 -12.63
CA PRO A 46 -6.28 1.49 -13.86
C PRO A 46 -5.63 0.54 -14.90
N PRO A 47 -5.91 0.71 -16.20
CA PRO A 47 -5.30 -0.12 -17.25
C PRO A 47 -3.77 0.03 -17.28
N GLU A 48 -3.28 1.23 -16.99
CA GLU A 48 -1.86 1.57 -16.81
C GLU A 48 -1.66 2.27 -15.46
N PRO A 49 -0.57 1.97 -14.73
CA PRO A 49 -0.30 2.63 -13.46
C PRO A 49 -0.14 4.15 -13.65
N PHE A 50 -0.51 4.92 -12.62
CA PHE A 50 -0.21 6.34 -12.59
C PHE A 50 1.31 6.55 -12.65
N SER A 51 1.74 7.40 -13.58
CA SER A 51 3.15 7.79 -13.73
C SER A 51 3.63 8.63 -12.55
N ARG A 52 2.77 9.54 -12.09
CA ARG A 52 2.93 10.31 -10.85
C ARG A 52 1.59 10.44 -10.13
N ALA A 53 1.54 10.14 -8.83
CA ALA A 53 0.31 10.20 -8.05
C ALA A 53 0.48 10.83 -6.66
N HIS A 54 -0.59 11.47 -6.17
CA HIS A 54 -0.77 11.72 -4.75
C HIS A 54 -1.60 10.57 -4.17
N VAL A 55 -1.05 9.90 -3.16
CA VAL A 55 -1.68 8.75 -2.49
C VAL A 55 -1.99 9.17 -1.06
N LEU A 56 -3.26 9.39 -0.77
CA LEU A 56 -3.75 9.65 0.57
C LEU A 56 -4.24 8.34 1.19
N ILE A 57 -3.69 7.99 2.36
CA ILE A 57 -4.08 6.83 3.15
C ILE A 57 -4.61 7.33 4.50
N GLU A 58 -5.90 7.14 4.72
CA GLU A 58 -6.57 7.52 5.96
C GLU A 58 -6.85 6.28 6.81
N ARG A 59 -6.29 6.25 8.02
CA ARG A 59 -6.51 5.17 8.99
C ARG A 59 -7.51 5.59 10.05
N TYR A 60 -8.75 5.12 9.93
CA TYR A 60 -9.82 5.37 10.90
C TYR A 60 -9.73 4.36 12.06
N SER A 61 -9.41 4.83 13.27
CA SER A 61 -9.34 4.00 14.48
C SER A 61 -9.78 4.69 15.77
N VAL A 62 -10.11 3.90 16.80
CA VAL A 62 -10.55 4.43 18.12
C VAL A 62 -9.48 5.26 18.83
N GLY A 63 -8.22 4.84 18.71
CA GLY A 63 -7.06 5.56 19.23
C GLY A 63 -6.37 6.41 18.15
N THR A 64 -5.53 7.34 18.61
CA THR A 64 -4.61 8.08 17.75
C THR A 64 -3.27 7.34 17.76
N PRO A 65 -2.82 6.78 16.62
CA PRO A 65 -1.52 6.15 16.55
C PRO A 65 -0.40 7.20 16.64
N ASP A 66 0.75 6.79 17.14
CA ASP A 66 2.00 7.54 16.99
C ASP A 66 2.41 7.62 15.51
N ASN A 67 3.16 8.66 15.14
CA ASN A 67 3.52 8.89 13.74
C ASN A 67 4.37 7.74 13.17
N ASP A 68 5.37 7.27 13.90
CA ASP A 68 6.25 6.17 13.45
C ASP A 68 5.47 4.87 13.28
N GLY A 69 4.60 4.54 14.24
CA GLY A 69 3.68 3.41 14.17
C GLY A 69 2.73 3.48 12.97
N LEU A 70 2.22 4.68 12.65
CA LEU A 70 1.33 4.94 11.53
C LEU A 70 2.06 4.80 10.18
N GLN A 71 3.16 5.54 9.99
CA GLN A 71 3.93 5.54 8.75
C GLN A 71 4.53 4.15 8.47
N GLY A 72 5.17 3.56 9.47
CA GLY A 72 5.79 2.23 9.35
C GLY A 72 4.76 1.12 9.09
N GLY A 73 3.56 1.23 9.69
CA GLY A 73 2.47 0.26 9.50
C GLY A 73 1.89 0.26 8.07
N ALA A 74 1.92 1.40 7.39
CA ALA A 74 1.37 1.54 6.04
C ALA A 74 2.20 0.80 4.97
N LYS A 75 3.43 0.35 5.28
CA LYS A 75 4.35 -0.23 4.31
C LYS A 75 3.75 -1.36 3.46
N PHE A 76 3.04 -2.31 4.06
CA PHE A 76 2.46 -3.43 3.29
C PHE A 76 1.30 -2.99 2.39
N LEU A 77 0.59 -1.93 2.77
CA LEU A 77 -0.46 -1.34 1.96
C LEU A 77 0.17 -0.64 0.75
N ILE A 78 1.17 0.22 0.98
CA ILE A 78 1.94 0.91 -0.07
C ILE A 78 2.56 -0.09 -1.05
N ASP A 79 3.27 -1.12 -0.55
CA ASP A 79 3.85 -2.19 -1.37
C ASP A 79 2.80 -2.84 -2.30
N SER A 80 1.53 -2.92 -1.85
CA SER A 80 0.44 -3.50 -2.63
C SER A 80 -0.08 -2.58 -3.74
N LEU A 81 0.16 -1.26 -3.65
CA LEU A 81 -0.24 -0.29 -4.69
C LEU A 81 0.76 -0.25 -5.86
N THR A 82 2.03 -0.54 -5.61
CA THR A 82 3.11 -0.46 -6.60
C THR A 82 2.99 -1.47 -7.74
N THR A 83 3.79 -1.30 -8.79
CA THR A 83 3.82 -2.22 -9.94
C THR A 83 4.93 -3.28 -9.77
N PRO A 84 4.62 -4.59 -9.89
CA PRO A 84 5.66 -5.62 -9.91
C PRO A 84 6.58 -5.44 -11.11
N ARG A 85 7.90 -5.45 -10.89
CA ARG A 85 8.88 -5.37 -11.98
C ARG A 85 10.02 -6.36 -11.82
N LEU A 86 10.49 -6.88 -12.94
CA LEU A 86 11.71 -7.70 -12.97
C LEU A 86 12.92 -6.79 -12.76
N LEU A 87 13.80 -7.20 -11.86
CA LEU A 87 15.10 -6.58 -11.69
C LEU A 87 16.11 -7.21 -12.66
N ASP A 88 17.13 -6.43 -13.00
CA ASP A 88 18.23 -6.88 -13.85
C ASP A 88 18.95 -8.09 -13.25
N GLN A 89 19.40 -8.98 -14.15
CA GLN A 89 20.15 -10.16 -13.74
C GLN A 89 21.55 -9.74 -13.33
N LYS A 90 21.89 -10.00 -12.06
CA LYS A 90 23.25 -9.77 -11.55
C LYS A 90 24.28 -10.73 -12.15
N LYS A 91 23.86 -11.88 -12.69
CA LYS A 91 24.72 -12.89 -13.31
C LYS A 91 24.01 -13.53 -14.51
N PRO A 92 24.74 -13.99 -15.54
CA PRO A 92 24.17 -14.50 -16.80
C PRO A 92 23.10 -15.60 -16.66
N ASN A 93 23.15 -16.40 -15.59
CA ASN A 93 22.19 -17.49 -15.34
C ASN A 93 21.42 -17.35 -14.01
N ALA A 94 21.50 -16.19 -13.35
CA ALA A 94 20.78 -15.99 -12.10
C ALA A 94 19.28 -15.78 -12.37
N ARG A 95 18.44 -16.37 -11.51
CA ARG A 95 16.99 -16.12 -11.52
C ARG A 95 16.72 -14.63 -11.31
N ARG A 96 15.92 -14.02 -12.19
CA ARG A 96 15.44 -12.64 -12.01
C ARG A 96 14.59 -12.53 -10.75
N VAL A 97 14.87 -11.51 -9.96
CA VAL A 97 14.09 -11.18 -8.77
C VAL A 97 12.99 -10.21 -9.18
N VAL A 98 11.78 -10.43 -8.68
CA VAL A 98 10.65 -9.52 -8.87
C VAL A 98 10.61 -8.55 -7.69
N ARG A 99 10.85 -7.26 -7.95
CA ARG A 99 10.56 -6.19 -7.00
C ARG A 99 9.04 -6.01 -6.91
N ASN A 100 8.54 -5.70 -5.72
CA ASN A 100 7.11 -5.49 -5.48
C ASN A 100 6.24 -6.64 -5.99
N LYS A 101 6.65 -7.89 -5.76
CA LYS A 101 6.00 -9.12 -6.26
C LYS A 101 4.47 -9.21 -6.01
N ARG A 102 3.95 -8.44 -5.04
CA ARG A 102 2.53 -8.44 -4.64
C ARG A 102 1.81 -7.13 -5.00
N GLY A 103 2.49 -6.24 -5.70
CA GLY A 103 1.93 -5.00 -6.18
C GLY A 103 0.80 -5.25 -7.17
N LEU A 104 -0.18 -4.36 -7.15
CA LEU A 104 -1.37 -4.39 -7.99
C LEU A 104 -1.35 -3.31 -9.07
N GLY A 105 -0.22 -2.61 -9.26
CA GLY A 105 -0.01 -1.72 -10.39
C GLY A 105 -0.98 -0.53 -10.45
N PHE A 106 -1.28 0.06 -9.30
CA PHE A 106 -1.92 1.38 -9.25
C PHE A 106 -0.89 2.46 -9.58
N ILE A 107 0.28 2.42 -8.93
CA ILE A 107 1.39 3.37 -9.15
C ILE A 107 2.63 2.61 -9.64
N ILE A 108 3.56 3.30 -10.30
CA ILE A 108 4.80 2.67 -10.78
C ILE A 108 5.64 2.13 -9.59
N ASP A 109 6.01 3.00 -8.66
CA ASP A 109 6.81 2.70 -7.46
C ASP A 109 6.44 3.70 -6.35
N ASP A 110 6.94 3.49 -5.14
CA ASP A 110 6.72 4.36 -3.97
C ASP A 110 7.81 5.43 -3.80
N ALA A 111 8.78 5.50 -4.72
CA ALA A 111 9.79 6.55 -4.72
C ALA A 111 9.18 7.93 -5.01
N PRO A 112 9.75 9.03 -4.46
CA PRO A 112 9.19 10.38 -4.56
C PRO A 112 8.93 10.89 -5.99
N GLN A 113 9.68 10.41 -6.98
CA GLN A 113 9.43 10.80 -8.38
C GLN A 113 8.13 10.22 -8.96
N TYR A 114 7.59 9.15 -8.38
CA TYR A 114 6.37 8.46 -8.83
C TYR A 114 5.18 8.68 -7.90
N ALA A 115 5.42 8.92 -6.62
CA ALA A 115 4.34 9.10 -5.66
C ALA A 115 4.69 10.07 -4.53
N GLU A 116 3.76 10.95 -4.23
CA GLU A 116 3.67 11.63 -2.94
C GLU A 116 2.69 10.83 -2.08
N ILE A 117 3.18 10.26 -0.98
CA ILE A 117 2.39 9.39 -0.11
C ILE A 117 2.14 10.09 1.21
N GLU A 118 0.87 10.33 1.51
CA GLU A 118 0.41 10.92 2.75
C GLU A 118 -0.35 9.88 3.55
N VAL A 119 0.05 9.66 4.80
CA VAL A 119 -0.61 8.72 5.71
C VAL A 119 -1.08 9.48 6.93
N ILE A 120 -2.39 9.49 7.16
CA ILE A 120 -3.02 10.21 8.28
C ILE A 120 -3.84 9.27 9.17
N GLY A 121 -3.79 9.53 10.47
CA GLY A 121 -4.62 8.85 11.47
C GLY A 121 -5.87 9.66 11.76
N VAL A 122 -7.04 9.05 11.63
CA VAL A 122 -8.33 9.69 11.91
C VAL A 122 -8.98 8.99 13.09
N LYS A 123 -9.27 9.73 14.16
CA LYS A 123 -9.96 9.19 15.34
C LYS A 123 -11.43 8.97 15.01
N CYS A 124 -11.96 7.77 15.29
CA CYS A 124 -13.36 7.41 15.02
C CYS A 124 -13.96 6.50 16.10
N LYS A 125 -15.26 6.17 15.99
CA LYS A 125 -15.87 5.16 16.87
C LYS A 125 -15.46 3.75 16.47
N ARG A 126 -15.59 2.78 17.38
CA ARG A 126 -15.18 1.38 17.15
C ARG A 126 -15.88 0.74 15.94
N ALA A 127 -17.13 1.10 15.69
CA ALA A 127 -17.93 0.58 14.57
C ALA A 127 -17.56 1.22 13.21
N GLU A 128 -16.79 2.31 13.20
CA GLU A 128 -16.50 3.10 12.00
C GLU A 128 -15.09 2.83 11.44
N GLN A 129 -14.33 1.95 12.09
CA GLN A 129 -12.92 1.71 11.79
C GLN A 129 -12.73 1.14 10.39
N ARG A 130 -11.82 1.74 9.63
CA ARG A 130 -11.55 1.40 8.23
C ARG A 130 -10.20 1.99 7.79
N THR A 131 -9.75 1.60 6.60
CA THR A 131 -8.72 2.35 5.88
C THR A 131 -9.34 2.88 4.60
N VAL A 132 -9.22 4.17 4.32
CA VAL A 132 -9.59 4.74 3.02
C VAL A 132 -8.30 5.04 2.27
N VAL A 133 -8.24 4.64 0.99
CA VAL A 133 -7.11 4.92 0.11
C VAL A 133 -7.65 5.69 -1.08
N THR A 134 -7.06 6.86 -1.32
CA THR A 134 -7.36 7.71 -2.46
C THR A 134 -6.09 7.93 -3.26
N ILE A 135 -6.14 7.64 -4.56
CA ILE A 135 -5.01 7.77 -5.48
C ILE A 135 -5.43 8.76 -6.57
N ARG A 136 -4.72 9.88 -6.67
CA ARG A 136 -4.98 10.94 -7.64
C ARG A 136 -3.79 11.11 -8.57
N GLU A 137 -4.06 11.20 -9.85
CA GLU A 137 -3.05 11.53 -10.85
C GLU A 137 -2.52 12.96 -10.65
N VAL A 138 -1.20 13.12 -10.58
CA VAL A 138 -0.56 14.44 -10.60
C VAL A 138 -0.19 14.74 -12.04
N VAL A 139 -0.94 15.64 -12.68
CA VAL A 139 -0.63 16.13 -14.01
C VAL A 139 0.50 17.14 -13.88
N ALA A 140 1.65 16.84 -14.47
CA ALA A 140 2.74 17.79 -14.64
C ALA A 140 2.53 18.62 -15.91
#